data_AF-A0A7S3E4M7-F1
#
_entry.id   AF-A0A7S3E4M7-F1
#
_cell.length_a   1.000
_cell.length_b   1.000
_cell.length_c   1.000
_cell.angle_alpha   90.00
_cell.angle_beta   90.00
_cell.angle_gamma   90.00
#
_symmetry.space_group_name_H-M   'P 1'
#
loop_
_entity.id
_entity.type
_entity.pdbx_description
1 polymer ?
#
loop_
_entity_poly.entity_id
_entity_poly.type
_entity_poly.pdbx_seq_one_letter_code
_entity_poly.pdbx_strand_id
1 'polypeptide(L)'
;GPLFLPRPIAAGSRGGASGELQVVDGRVVDSSEWEMRYKLIGQAPELTAVPTHFFKVILATDPRKGGKKRHALGSFVMPNAAIPADVPLTSFVVPLDSLEKAVGTVFFPKLGGGAAAMALGR
;
A
#
# COMPACT_ATOMS: atom_id res chain seq x y z
N GLY A 1 9.95 0.75 1.05
CA GLY A 1 10.25 1.85 1.98
C GLY A 1 9.04 2.10 2.88
N PRO A 2 9.00 3.24 3.59
CA PRO A 2 7.82 3.64 4.35
C PRO A 2 6.64 3.92 3.42
N LEU A 3 5.42 3.69 3.90
CA LEU A 3 4.17 3.98 3.21
C LEU A 3 3.15 4.56 4.20
N PHE A 4 2.52 5.65 3.79
CA PHE A 4 1.46 6.31 4.52
C PHE A 4 0.17 6.11 3.72
N LEU A 5 -0.77 5.36 4.28
CA LEU A 5 -2.05 5.07 3.62
C LEU A 5 -3.18 5.86 4.28
N PRO A 6 -4.08 6.46 3.48
CA PRO A 6 -5.25 7.12 4.02
C PRO A 6 -6.21 6.09 4.61
N ARG A 7 -7.04 6.53 5.57
CA ARG A 7 -8.12 5.74 6.14
C ARG A 7 -9.43 6.52 6.04
N PRO A 8 -10.58 5.85 5.93
CA PRO A 8 -11.85 6.54 6.01
C PRO A 8 -11.97 7.22 7.38
N ILE A 9 -12.54 8.42 7.39
CA ILE A 9 -12.92 9.08 8.64
C ILE A 9 -14.13 8.30 9.17
N ALA A 10 -13.90 7.40 10.12
CA ALA A 10 -14.98 6.64 10.72
C ALA A 10 -15.93 7.62 11.43
N ALA A 11 -17.15 7.76 10.91
CA ALA A 11 -18.26 8.32 11.66
C ALA A 11 -18.37 7.54 12.98
N GLY A 12 -18.44 8.25 14.10
CA GLY A 12 -18.41 7.65 15.44
C GLY A 12 -19.33 6.43 15.53
N SER A 13 -18.76 5.31 15.99
CA SER A 13 -19.40 4.04 16.32
C SER A 13 -20.94 4.02 16.32
N ARG A 14 -21.56 3.57 15.22
CA ARG A 14 -22.82 2.82 15.18
C ARG A 14 -23.00 2.27 13.76
N GLY A 15 -23.22 0.95 13.66
CA GLY A 15 -23.17 0.20 12.41
C GLY A 15 -24.11 0.76 11.34
N GLY A 16 -23.56 0.95 10.15
CA GLY A 16 -24.29 1.28 8.93
C GLY A 16 -23.45 0.82 7.75
N ALA A 17 -24.05 0.04 6.86
CA ALA A 17 -23.40 -0.49 5.67
C ALA A 17 -22.97 0.65 4.73
N SER A 18 -21.95 0.36 3.92
CA SER A 18 -21.47 1.23 2.84
C SER A 18 -22.64 1.79 2.03
N GLY A 19 -22.78 3.12 2.00
CA GLY A 19 -23.75 3.84 1.16
C GLY A 19 -24.81 4.67 1.89
N GLU A 20 -24.84 4.68 3.23
CA GLU A 20 -25.82 5.49 3.96
C GLU A 20 -25.29 6.90 4.23
N LEU A 21 -26.00 7.90 3.70
CA LEU A 21 -25.80 9.32 4.00
C LEU A 21 -26.07 9.53 5.50
N GLN A 22 -25.04 9.88 6.28
CA GLN A 22 -25.22 10.08 7.73
C GLN A 22 -25.28 11.55 8.08
N VAL A 23 -26.32 11.96 8.81
CA VAL A 23 -26.43 13.34 9.33
C VAL A 23 -25.82 13.39 10.72
N VAL A 24 -24.74 14.12 10.89
CA VAL A 24 -24.11 14.41 12.20
C VAL A 24 -24.12 15.94 12.41
N ASP A 25 -24.63 16.41 13.54
CA ASP A 25 -24.79 17.85 13.87
C ASP A 25 -25.50 18.67 12.78
N GLY A 26 -26.51 18.09 12.14
CA GLY A 26 -27.29 18.75 11.08
C GLY A 26 -26.57 18.85 9.74
N ARG A 27 -25.35 18.29 9.61
CA ARG A 27 -24.63 18.17 8.34
C ARG A 27 -24.70 16.75 7.83
N VAL A 28 -25.09 16.63 6.57
CA VAL A 28 -24.92 15.39 5.81
C VAL A 28 -23.42 15.17 5.60
N VAL A 29 -22.87 14.15 6.25
CA VAL A 29 -21.50 13.69 6.05
C VAL A 29 -21.54 12.57 5.00
N ASP A 30 -20.94 12.83 3.85
CA ASP A 30 -20.72 11.80 2.85
C ASP A 30 -19.65 10.84 3.37
N SER A 31 -19.87 9.53 3.22
CA SER A 31 -18.91 8.47 3.54
C SER A 31 -17.61 8.51 2.70
N SER A 32 -17.40 9.59 1.95
CA SER A 32 -16.27 9.86 1.06
C SER A 32 -15.14 10.64 1.72
N GLU A 33 -15.23 10.96 3.02
CA GLU A 33 -14.15 11.66 3.72
C GLU A 33 -13.02 10.69 4.14
N TRP A 34 -11.81 10.95 3.64
CA TRP A 34 -10.60 10.20 3.96
C TRP A 34 -9.59 11.10 4.67
N GLU A 35 -8.90 10.55 5.69
CA GLU A 35 -7.83 11.25 6.39
C GLU A 35 -6.51 10.50 6.30
N MET A 36 -5.41 11.24 6.34
CA MET A 36 -4.07 10.71 6.57
C MET A 36 -3.69 10.94 8.03
N ARG A 37 -3.57 9.85 8.81
CA ARG A 37 -3.23 9.93 10.24
C ARG A 37 -2.07 9.01 10.58
N TYR A 38 -1.00 9.59 11.12
CA TYR A 38 0.19 8.88 11.59
C TYR A 38 0.79 9.56 12.81
N LYS A 39 1.53 8.80 13.62
CA LYS A 39 2.18 9.33 14.83
C LYS A 39 3.45 10.08 14.43
N LEU A 40 3.78 11.11 15.20
CA LEU A 40 5.10 11.73 15.22
C LEU A 40 5.80 11.32 16.52
N ILE A 41 7.11 11.10 16.46
CA ILE A 41 7.95 10.83 17.63
C ILE A 41 9.10 11.85 17.68
N GLY A 42 9.63 12.11 18.87
CA GLY A 42 10.65 13.14 19.11
C GLY A 42 10.10 14.41 19.73
N GLN A 43 10.89 15.48 19.71
CA GLN A 43 10.53 16.81 20.21
C GLN A 43 10.60 17.82 19.07
N ALA A 44 9.70 18.79 19.06
CA ALA A 44 9.72 19.84 18.04
C ALA A 44 11.03 20.67 18.14
N PRO A 45 11.67 21.01 17.01
CA PRO A 45 11.24 20.80 15.62
C PRO A 45 11.65 19.45 15.00
N GLU A 46 12.43 18.62 15.70
CA GLU A 46 12.99 17.34 15.22
C GLU A 46 11.99 16.17 15.32
N LEU A 47 10.80 16.34 14.74
CA LEU A 47 9.77 15.30 14.74
C LEU A 47 9.99 14.30 13.60
N THR A 48 9.94 13.01 13.92
CA THR A 48 10.02 11.90 12.95
C THR A 48 8.65 11.26 12.75
N ALA A 49 8.23 11.10 11.49
CA ALA A 49 6.97 10.45 11.16
C ALA A 49 7.07 8.91 11.26
N VAL A 50 6.10 8.30 11.95
CA VAL A 50 5.99 6.84 12.05
C VAL A 50 5.14 6.31 10.89
N PRO A 51 5.69 5.48 9.99
CA PRO A 51 4.94 4.95 8.85
C PRO A 51 3.75 4.11 9.29
N THR A 52 2.67 4.15 8.51
CA THR A 52 1.52 3.25 8.71
C THR A 52 1.80 1.84 8.20
N HIS A 53 2.57 1.76 7.11
CA HIS A 53 2.89 0.54 6.39
C HIS A 53 4.33 0.62 5.88
N PHE A 54 4.86 -0.53 5.48
CA PHE A 54 6.07 -0.65 4.71
C PHE A 54 5.79 -1.39 3.42
N PHE A 55 6.44 -0.98 2.34
CA PHE A 55 6.39 -1.69 1.08
C PHE A 55 7.75 -2.29 0.70
N LYS A 56 7.72 -3.37 -0.07
CA LYS A 56 8.91 -3.90 -0.73
C LYS A 56 8.56 -4.34 -2.15
N VAL A 57 9.38 -3.95 -3.12
CA VAL A 57 9.28 -4.41 -4.51
C VAL A 57 10.54 -5.21 -4.82
N ILE A 58 10.36 -6.43 -5.28
CA ILE A 58 11.43 -7.41 -5.53
C ILE A 58 11.40 -7.77 -7.01
N LEU A 59 12.53 -7.58 -7.67
CA LEU A 59 12.79 -8.06 -9.02
C LEU A 59 13.81 -9.20 -8.94
N ALA A 60 13.39 -10.41 -9.26
CA ALA A 60 14.27 -11.54 -9.47
C ALA A 60 14.57 -11.69 -10.97
N THR A 61 15.78 -12.10 -11.30
CA THR A 61 16.17 -12.43 -12.68
C THR A 61 16.82 -13.80 -12.69
N ASP A 62 16.38 -14.67 -13.60
CA ASP A 62 16.97 -15.98 -13.84
C ASP A 62 18.00 -15.87 -14.98
N PRO A 63 19.31 -15.95 -14.67
CA PRO A 63 20.37 -15.89 -15.66
C PRO A 63 20.57 -17.26 -16.31
N ARG A 64 19.68 -17.66 -17.23
CA ARG A 64 19.92 -18.87 -18.02
C ARG A 64 21.10 -18.65 -18.98
N LYS A 65 22.02 -19.62 -19.05
CA LYS A 65 23.04 -19.68 -20.10
C LYS A 65 22.34 -19.96 -21.44
N GLY A 66 22.32 -18.98 -22.35
CA GLY A 66 21.95 -19.18 -23.76
C GLY A 66 20.55 -18.78 -24.23
N GLY A 67 19.75 -18.01 -23.46
CA GLY A 67 18.42 -17.59 -23.90
C GLY A 67 17.84 -16.37 -23.16
N LYS A 68 16.66 -15.89 -23.60
CA LYS A 68 15.94 -14.72 -23.06
C LYS A 68 15.90 -14.76 -21.51
N LYS A 69 16.38 -13.68 -20.87
CA LYS A 69 16.32 -13.51 -19.40
C LYS A 69 14.87 -13.58 -18.95
N ARG A 70 14.56 -14.40 -17.95
CA ARG A 70 13.25 -14.36 -17.27
C ARG A 70 13.37 -13.46 -16.06
N HIS A 71 12.37 -12.60 -15.90
CA HIS A 71 12.24 -11.73 -14.76
C HIS A 71 11.06 -12.21 -13.91
N ALA A 72 11.08 -12.04 -12.61
CA ALA A 72 9.92 -12.21 -11.75
C ALA A 72 9.82 -10.98 -10.87
N LEU A 73 8.60 -10.47 -10.68
CA LEU A 73 8.35 -9.24 -9.97
C LEU A 73 7.30 -9.49 -8.89
N GLY A 74 7.57 -9.02 -7.68
CA GLY A 74 6.63 -9.08 -6.56
C GLY A 74 6.62 -7.76 -5.78
N SER A 75 5.44 -7.23 -5.51
CA SER A 75 5.21 -6.05 -4.69
C SER A 75 4.41 -6.43 -3.46
N PHE A 76 4.89 -5.97 -2.29
CA PHE A 76 4.34 -6.31 -0.99
C PHE A 76 4.09 -5.05 -0.17
N VAL A 77 2.98 -5.00 0.57
CA VAL A 77 2.65 -3.95 1.55
C VAL A 77 2.30 -4.60 2.87
N MET A 78 3.01 -4.23 3.94
CA MET A 78 2.88 -4.81 5.27
C MET A 78 2.54 -3.70 6.28
N PRO A 79 1.66 -3.96 7.26
CA PRO A 79 1.36 -2.98 8.30
C PRO A 79 2.60 -2.76 9.19
N ASN A 80 2.76 -1.54 9.71
CA ASN A 80 3.71 -1.27 10.78
C ASN A 80 3.13 -1.72 12.14
N ALA A 81 2.88 -3.03 12.25
CA ALA A 81 2.32 -3.69 13.42
C ALA A 81 2.89 -5.12 13.52
N ALA A 82 2.64 -5.78 14.65
CA ALA A 82 3.01 -7.18 14.81
C ALA A 82 2.29 -8.05 13.76
N ILE A 83 3.07 -8.88 13.06
CA ILE A 83 2.56 -9.84 12.07
C ILE A 83 2.79 -11.24 12.65
N PRO A 84 1.75 -12.08 12.80
CA PRO A 84 1.91 -13.47 13.22
C PRO A 84 2.75 -14.28 12.22
N ALA A 85 3.60 -15.18 12.73
CA ALA A 85 4.57 -15.91 11.90
C ALA A 85 3.93 -16.91 10.92
N ASP A 86 2.70 -17.32 11.19
CA ASP A 86 1.89 -18.21 10.36
C ASP A 86 1.19 -17.48 9.20
N VAL A 87 1.19 -16.14 9.18
CA VAL A 87 0.64 -15.39 8.05
C VAL A 87 1.60 -15.47 6.86
N PRO A 88 1.20 -16.09 5.74
CA PRO A 88 2.10 -16.24 4.61
C PRO A 88 2.35 -14.90 3.93
N LEU A 89 3.57 -14.71 3.41
CA LEU A 89 3.99 -13.48 2.72
C LEU A 89 3.08 -13.11 1.54
N THR A 90 2.46 -14.11 0.90
CA THR A 90 1.50 -13.93 -0.20
C THR A 90 0.28 -13.10 0.20
N SER A 91 -0.07 -13.06 1.50
CA SER A 91 -1.18 -12.25 2.02
C SER A 91 -0.93 -10.74 1.90
N PHE A 92 0.32 -10.34 1.70
CA PHE A 92 0.74 -8.95 1.60
C PHE A 92 1.00 -8.50 0.15
N VAL A 93 0.74 -9.36 -0.83
CA VAL A 93 0.96 -9.05 -2.24
C VAL A 93 -0.05 -8.00 -2.70
N VAL A 94 0.44 -6.97 -3.37
CA VAL A 94 -0.38 -5.93 -4.00
C VAL A 94 0.00 -5.77 -5.47
N PRO A 95 -0.92 -5.31 -6.34
CA PRO A 95 -0.56 -4.92 -7.71
C PRO A 95 0.50 -3.82 -7.71
N LEU A 96 1.50 -3.93 -8.59
CA LEU A 96 2.57 -2.94 -8.68
C LEU A 96 2.01 -1.55 -8.98
N ASP A 97 1.07 -1.44 -9.94
CA ASP A 97 0.47 -0.16 -10.33
C ASP A 97 -0.22 0.55 -9.15
N SER A 98 -0.88 -0.20 -8.28
CA SER A 98 -1.53 0.36 -7.09
C SER A 98 -0.50 0.90 -6.10
N LEU A 99 0.62 0.18 -5.93
CA LEU A 99 1.71 0.62 -5.07
C LEU A 99 2.42 1.86 -5.65
N GLU A 100 2.69 1.89 -6.96
CA GLU A 100 3.31 3.03 -7.65
C GLU A 100 2.48 4.30 -7.49
N LYS A 101 1.15 4.19 -7.67
CA LYS A 101 0.20 5.29 -7.43
C LYS A 101 0.22 5.77 -5.98
N ALA A 102 0.27 4.85 -5.02
CA ALA A 102 0.27 5.19 -3.59
C ALA A 102 1.60 5.82 -3.12
N VAL A 103 2.73 5.38 -3.67
CA VAL A 103 4.07 5.88 -3.31
C VAL A 103 4.44 7.13 -4.12
N GLY A 104 3.81 7.35 -5.27
CA GLY A 104 4.15 8.45 -6.18
C GLY A 104 5.47 8.22 -6.91
N THR A 105 5.79 6.96 -7.24
CA THR A 105 7.03 6.60 -7.93
C THR A 105 6.83 5.43 -8.88
N VAL A 106 7.74 5.25 -9.84
CA VAL A 106 7.73 4.14 -10.80
C VAL A 106 8.92 3.23 -10.52
N PHE A 107 8.65 1.95 -10.33
CA PHE A 107 9.67 0.93 -10.10
C PHE A 107 10.07 0.25 -11.41
N PHE A 108 11.37 0.02 -11.59
CA PHE A 108 11.93 -0.67 -12.75
C PHE A 108 11.41 -0.15 -14.11
N PRO A 109 11.53 1.17 -14.41
CA PRO A 109 10.93 1.78 -15.61
C PRO A 109 11.42 1.14 -16.92
N LYS A 110 12.64 0.60 -16.95
CA LYS A 110 13.21 -0.11 -18.11
C LYS A 110 12.55 -1.45 -18.43
N LEU A 111 11.78 -2.01 -17.49
CA LEU A 111 11.03 -3.25 -17.67
C LEU A 111 9.58 -3.00 -18.06
N GLY A 112 9.11 -1.75 -18.13
CA GLY A 112 7.78 -1.39 -18.63
C GLY A 112 6.72 -1.06 -17.58
N GLY A 113 7.09 -0.80 -16.31
CA GLY A 113 6.11 -0.52 -15.23
C GLY A 113 5.11 -1.69 -15.05
N GLY A 114 3.99 -1.50 -14.36
CA GLY A 114 3.05 -2.60 -14.07
C GLY A 114 2.45 -3.31 -15.28
N ALA A 115 2.65 -2.84 -16.51
CA ALA A 115 2.39 -3.60 -17.73
C ALA A 115 3.21 -4.91 -17.83
N ALA A 116 4.41 -4.96 -17.25
CA ALA A 116 5.26 -6.15 -17.28
C ALA A 116 4.94 -7.18 -16.19
N ALA A 117 4.28 -6.79 -15.10
CA ALA A 117 3.85 -7.72 -14.05
C ALA A 117 2.76 -8.67 -14.56
N MET A 118 1.84 -8.18 -15.40
CA MET A 118 0.77 -8.97 -16.02
C MET A 118 1.28 -9.99 -17.06
N ALA A 119 2.44 -9.74 -17.66
CA ALA A 119 3.00 -10.60 -18.72
C ALA A 119 3.80 -11.81 -18.18
N LEU A 120 4.04 -11.88 -16.87
CA LEU A 120 4.90 -12.88 -16.23
C LEU A 120 4.17 -13.92 -15.39
N GLY A 121 2.83 -13.83 -15.31
CA GLY A 121 1.95 -14.76 -14.62
C GLY A 121 1.29 -15.83 -15.53
N ARG A 122 1.82 -16.09 -16.73
CA ARG A 122 1.40 -17.20 -17.60
C ARG A 122 2.58 -18.07 -18.00
#